data_AF-A0A0N4ZE94-F1
#
_entry.id   AF-A0A0N4ZE94-F1
#
_cell.length_a   1.000
_cell.length_b   1.000
_cell.length_c   1.000
_cell.angle_alpha   90.00
_cell.angle_beta   90.00
_cell.angle_gamma   90.00
#
_symmetry.space_group_name_H-M   'P 1'
#
loop_
_entity.id
_entity.type
_entity.pdbx_description
1 polymer ?
#
loop_
_entity_poly.entity_id
_entity_poly.type
_entity_poly.pdbx_seq_one_letter_code
_entity_poly.pdbx_strand_id
1 'polypeptide(L)'
;MVYSIVINNKPNLKKSRVVNGNSQYQCVACRSPYVEYYLDLFMLPQKNIMNLPPSDKCQNPANTQLTNLVVPCDKYCTTIAIANPDYSINSSVPQYLYVRGCQSTLTFNVEPSVTDSDLDSLNQYCEYDSSFYAFKSDGNPISVEYIASLCLTTITSDEKNIEPCNRFLGTGDAEHAISQLRGSCNALRSKKNYACYQCEEEEQNCKKGNDGSQAYCIKRYMKVGDNKYYVKKGSTNINPYFTQSTCFDDASSYSLSSFIDVQARKGVCFCSDKEYCNGGSFFDNSIKSIIIPVTTFIFFSIILS
;
A
#
# COMPACT_ATOMS: atom_id res chain seq x y z
N MET A 1 55.05 9.83 23.08
CA MET A 1 53.64 10.05 22.73
C MET A 1 53.50 9.82 21.24
N VAL A 2 52.88 8.71 20.87
CA VAL A 2 52.71 8.26 19.48
C VAL A 2 51.23 8.41 19.15
N TYR A 3 50.90 9.21 18.14
CA TYR A 3 49.55 9.32 17.61
C TYR A 3 49.31 8.19 16.60
N SER A 4 48.39 7.28 16.91
CA SER A 4 47.91 6.27 15.97
C SER A 4 46.74 6.84 15.17
N ILE A 5 46.91 6.92 13.85
CA ILE A 5 45.85 7.21 12.88
C ILE A 5 45.11 5.89 12.61
N VAL A 6 43.85 5.81 13.02
CA VAL A 6 42.95 4.69 12.69
C VAL A 6 42.32 5.00 11.33
N ILE A 7 42.75 4.29 10.29
CA ILE A 7 42.10 4.29 8.97
C ILE A 7 40.93 3.29 9.05
N ASN A 8 39.71 3.81 9.12
CA ASN A 8 38.50 3.00 9.00
C ASN A 8 38.34 2.51 7.55
N ASN A 9 38.47 1.20 7.36
CA ASN A 9 38.12 0.52 6.11
C ASN A 9 36.62 0.63 5.84
N LYS A 10 36.23 1.41 4.82
CA LYS A 10 34.90 1.30 4.20
C LYS A 10 34.80 -0.04 3.48
N PRO A 11 33.71 -0.81 3.63
CA PRO A 11 33.50 -1.99 2.80
C PRO A 11 33.31 -1.55 1.34
N ASN A 12 34.08 -2.17 0.46
CA ASN A 12 34.00 -2.01 -0.99
C ASN A 12 32.57 -2.26 -1.48
N LEU A 13 31.90 -1.20 -1.94
CA LEU A 13 30.75 -1.30 -2.84
C LEU A 13 31.22 -2.04 -4.10
N LYS A 14 30.92 -3.33 -4.18
CA LYS A 14 31.03 -4.07 -5.43
C LYS A 14 30.14 -3.36 -6.44
N LYS A 15 30.77 -2.85 -7.52
CA LYS A 15 30.09 -2.32 -8.70
C LYS A 15 29.00 -3.31 -9.12
N SER A 16 27.75 -2.86 -9.04
CA SER A 16 26.61 -3.57 -9.57
C SER A 16 26.84 -3.78 -11.06
N ARG A 17 26.81 -5.05 -11.47
CA ARG A 17 26.92 -5.46 -12.86
C ARG A 17 25.64 -4.99 -13.54
N VAL A 18 25.75 -4.09 -14.52
CA VAL A 18 24.63 -3.74 -15.40
C VAL A 18 24.22 -5.02 -16.12
N VAL A 19 23.08 -5.59 -15.71
CA VAL A 19 22.42 -6.69 -16.41
C VAL A 19 21.65 -6.04 -17.56
N ASN A 20 22.00 -6.42 -18.79
CA ASN A 20 21.31 -6.01 -20.01
C ASN A 20 19.83 -6.44 -19.97
N GLY A 21 18.98 -5.66 -20.65
CA GLY A 21 17.54 -5.56 -20.42
C GLY A 21 16.71 -6.84 -20.62
N ASN A 22 15.55 -6.83 -19.95
CA ASN A 22 14.49 -7.86 -19.84
C ASN A 22 14.49 -8.77 -18.60
N SER A 23 15.12 -8.40 -17.49
CA SER A 23 14.81 -9.03 -16.20
C SER A 23 13.60 -8.34 -15.55
N GLN A 24 12.39 -8.87 -15.78
CA GLN A 24 11.20 -8.46 -15.02
C GLN A 24 11.32 -8.97 -13.57
N TYR A 25 10.94 -8.13 -12.60
CA TYR A 25 10.91 -8.50 -11.18
C TYR A 25 9.78 -9.51 -10.97
N GLN A 26 9.96 -10.52 -10.12
CA GLN A 26 8.93 -11.53 -9.88
C GLN A 26 8.28 -11.32 -8.52
N CYS A 27 6.96 -11.10 -8.51
CA CYS A 27 6.17 -10.96 -7.30
C CYS A 27 5.29 -12.19 -7.11
N VAL A 28 4.95 -12.51 -5.86
CA VAL A 28 3.79 -13.36 -5.58
C VAL A 28 2.55 -12.49 -5.59
N ALA A 29 1.57 -12.83 -6.43
CA ALA A 29 0.27 -12.19 -6.49
C ALA A 29 -0.80 -13.09 -5.88
N CYS A 30 -1.33 -12.67 -4.73
CA CYS A 30 -2.35 -13.43 -4.01
C CYS A 30 -3.10 -12.54 -3.01
N ARG A 31 -4.23 -13.05 -2.55
CA ARG A 31 -4.91 -12.56 -1.34
C ARG A 31 -5.18 -13.72 -0.39
N SER A 32 -5.16 -13.48 0.91
CA SER A 32 -5.64 -14.48 1.87
C SER A 32 -7.16 -14.66 1.73
N PRO A 33 -7.72 -15.81 2.15
CA PRO A 33 -9.16 -15.91 2.35
C PRO A 33 -9.64 -14.83 3.33
N TYR A 34 -10.94 -14.56 3.33
CA TYR A 34 -11.61 -13.54 4.15
C TYR A 34 -11.32 -12.07 3.78
N VAL A 35 -10.35 -11.80 2.89
CA VAL A 35 -10.07 -10.44 2.41
C VAL A 35 -11.29 -9.77 1.78
N GLU A 36 -12.16 -10.55 1.12
CA GLU A 36 -13.41 -10.06 0.52
C GLU A 36 -14.36 -9.37 1.49
N TYR A 37 -14.28 -9.66 2.80
CA TYR A 37 -15.10 -9.03 3.83
C TYR A 37 -14.50 -7.72 4.36
N TYR A 38 -13.24 -7.44 4.04
CA TYR A 38 -12.49 -6.29 4.59
C TYR A 38 -11.72 -5.50 3.53
N LEU A 39 -12.19 -5.51 2.27
CA LEU A 39 -11.49 -4.86 1.15
C LEU A 39 -11.15 -3.39 1.43
N ASP A 40 -12.02 -2.68 2.15
CA ASP A 40 -11.85 -1.26 2.48
C ASP A 40 -10.73 -0.99 3.47
N LEU A 41 -10.33 -1.98 4.28
CA LEU A 41 -9.20 -1.85 5.19
C LEU A 41 -7.89 -1.75 4.42
N PHE A 42 -7.78 -2.36 3.24
CA PHE A 42 -6.57 -2.31 2.43
C PHE A 42 -6.34 -0.95 1.77
N MET A 43 -7.37 -0.09 1.68
CA MET A 43 -7.27 1.27 1.12
C MET A 43 -6.76 1.29 -0.34
N LEU A 44 -6.98 0.19 -1.07
CA LEU A 44 -6.62 0.00 -2.47
C LEU A 44 -7.88 -0.22 -3.32
N PRO A 45 -7.80 -0.09 -4.67
CA PRO A 45 -8.87 -0.46 -5.57
C PRO A 45 -9.36 -1.89 -5.34
N GLN A 46 -10.66 -2.04 -5.03
CA GLN A 46 -11.23 -3.34 -4.69
C GLN A 46 -11.10 -4.35 -5.81
N LYS A 47 -11.34 -3.90 -7.05
CA LYS A 47 -11.21 -4.75 -8.25
C LYS A 47 -9.80 -5.33 -8.37
N ASN A 48 -8.78 -4.54 -8.03
CA ASN A 48 -7.38 -4.98 -8.13
C ASN A 48 -7.08 -6.05 -7.08
N ILE A 49 -7.62 -5.91 -5.86
CA ILE A 49 -7.52 -6.94 -4.83
C ILE A 49 -8.30 -8.20 -5.25
N MET A 50 -9.55 -8.06 -5.69
CA MET A 50 -10.43 -9.20 -6.01
C MET A 50 -9.99 -10.00 -7.23
N ASN A 51 -9.20 -9.40 -8.13
CA ASN A 51 -8.56 -10.10 -9.24
C ASN A 51 -7.37 -10.98 -8.81
N LEU A 52 -6.89 -10.84 -7.57
CA LEU A 52 -5.84 -11.71 -7.05
C LEU A 52 -6.42 -13.08 -6.69
N PRO A 53 -5.69 -14.17 -7.00
CA PRO A 53 -6.09 -15.51 -6.62
C PRO A 53 -6.10 -15.65 -5.08
N PRO A 54 -7.18 -16.21 -4.50
CA PRO A 54 -7.21 -16.52 -3.07
C PRO A 54 -6.26 -17.69 -2.75
N SER A 55 -5.51 -17.59 -1.67
CA SER A 55 -4.61 -18.66 -1.20
C SER A 55 -4.35 -18.57 0.30
N ASP A 56 -4.55 -19.68 1.02
CA ASP A 56 -4.17 -19.82 2.43
C ASP A 56 -2.67 -19.60 2.66
N LYS A 57 -1.88 -19.79 1.61
CA LYS A 57 -0.42 -19.65 1.63
C LYS A 57 0.05 -18.24 1.27
N CYS A 58 -0.88 -17.29 1.10
CA CYS A 58 -0.53 -15.91 0.82
C CYS A 58 0.28 -15.26 1.96
N GLN A 59 0.15 -15.77 3.18
CA GLN A 59 0.94 -15.30 4.33
C GLN A 59 2.43 -15.64 4.23
N ASN A 60 2.79 -16.84 3.77
CA ASN A 60 4.18 -17.32 3.73
C ASN A 60 4.51 -17.94 2.36
N PRO A 61 5.06 -17.13 1.43
CA PRO A 61 5.37 -17.61 0.10
C PRO A 61 6.65 -18.46 0.02
N ALA A 62 7.51 -18.41 1.04
CA ALA A 62 8.85 -19.00 1.01
C ALA A 62 8.85 -20.54 1.04
N ASN A 63 7.81 -21.16 1.61
CA ASN A 63 7.75 -22.61 1.85
C ASN A 63 6.89 -23.38 0.84
N THR A 64 6.51 -22.78 -0.29
CA THR A 64 5.62 -23.45 -1.25
C THR A 64 6.09 -23.35 -2.69
N GLN A 65 5.85 -24.41 -3.47
CA GLN A 65 5.84 -24.35 -4.93
C GLN A 65 4.69 -23.43 -5.39
N LEU A 66 4.92 -22.11 -5.34
CA LEU A 66 3.94 -21.08 -5.74
C LEU A 66 4.09 -20.67 -7.21
N THR A 67 4.58 -21.55 -8.08
CA THR A 67 4.87 -21.20 -9.49
C THR A 67 3.65 -20.60 -10.22
N ASN A 68 2.44 -20.98 -9.83
CA ASN A 68 1.18 -20.46 -10.36
C ASN A 68 0.74 -19.09 -9.80
N LEU A 69 1.39 -18.59 -8.75
CA LEU A 69 1.11 -17.30 -8.13
C LEU A 69 2.21 -16.27 -8.39
N VAL A 70 3.29 -16.67 -9.06
CA VAL A 70 4.37 -15.75 -9.44
C VAL A 70 3.98 -15.00 -10.70
N VAL A 71 4.06 -13.67 -10.64
CA VAL A 71 3.76 -12.76 -11.75
C VAL A 71 4.94 -11.83 -12.01
N PRO A 72 5.18 -11.43 -13.27
CA PRO A 72 6.15 -10.40 -13.59
C PRO A 72 5.64 -9.01 -13.17
N CYS A 73 6.59 -8.19 -12.71
CA CYS A 73 6.39 -6.85 -12.18
C CYS A 73 7.41 -5.91 -12.81
N ASP A 74 7.01 -4.67 -13.07
CA ASP A 74 7.91 -3.67 -13.66
C ASP A 74 9.05 -3.29 -12.72
N LYS A 75 8.77 -3.23 -11.41
CA LYS A 75 9.75 -2.85 -10.39
C LYS A 75 9.48 -3.44 -9.01
N TYR A 76 8.49 -2.88 -8.29
CA TYR A 76 8.27 -3.21 -6.89
C TYR A 76 7.21 -4.30 -6.71
N CYS A 77 7.49 -5.23 -5.80
CA CYS A 77 6.48 -6.08 -5.18
C CYS A 77 5.92 -5.35 -3.96
N THR A 78 4.62 -5.47 -3.75
CA THR A 78 3.94 -4.93 -2.57
C THR A 78 3.38 -6.05 -1.73
N THR A 79 3.55 -5.95 -0.42
CA THR A 79 2.82 -6.77 0.53
C THR A 79 2.11 -5.89 1.55
N ILE A 80 0.83 -6.15 1.77
CA ILE A 80 0.05 -5.55 2.83
C ILE A 80 -0.42 -6.67 3.76
N ALA A 81 -0.22 -6.46 5.07
CA ALA A 81 -0.78 -7.31 6.11
C ALA A 81 -1.52 -6.45 7.13
N ILE A 82 -2.71 -6.89 7.53
CA ILE A 82 -3.59 -6.18 8.47
C ILE A 82 -4.11 -7.19 9.48
N ALA A 83 -4.10 -6.86 10.78
CA ALA A 83 -4.75 -7.68 11.80
C ALA A 83 -6.26 -7.74 11.53
N ASN A 84 -6.81 -8.94 11.55
CA ASN A 84 -8.21 -9.16 11.26
C ASN A 84 -9.07 -8.61 12.42
N PRO A 85 -9.99 -7.65 12.17
CA PRO A 85 -10.80 -7.03 13.22
C PRO A 85 -11.62 -8.05 14.04
N ASP A 86 -12.03 -9.14 13.41
CA ASP A 86 -12.88 -10.17 14.00
C ASP A 86 -12.09 -11.39 14.50
N TYR A 87 -10.76 -11.32 14.49
CA TYR A 87 -9.94 -12.38 15.06
C TYR A 87 -10.22 -12.54 16.56
N SER A 88 -10.40 -13.79 16.96
CA SER A 88 -10.28 -14.22 18.35
C SER A 88 -9.47 -15.51 18.40
N ILE A 89 -8.75 -15.72 19.52
CA ILE A 89 -7.83 -16.85 19.73
C ILE A 89 -8.51 -18.22 19.49
N ASN A 90 -9.84 -18.31 19.65
CA ASN A 90 -10.61 -19.54 19.50
C ASN A 90 -11.45 -19.58 18.20
N SER A 91 -11.24 -18.65 17.27
CA SER A 91 -11.97 -18.60 15.99
C SER A 91 -11.19 -19.26 14.86
N SER A 92 -11.93 -19.75 13.86
CA SER A 92 -11.36 -20.20 12.58
C SER A 92 -10.95 -19.05 11.65
N VAL A 93 -11.14 -17.81 12.10
CA VAL A 93 -10.81 -16.60 11.34
C VAL A 93 -9.31 -16.34 11.47
N PRO A 94 -8.58 -16.09 10.38
CA PRO A 94 -7.13 -15.89 10.45
C PRO A 94 -6.80 -14.60 11.21
N GLN A 95 -5.72 -14.62 12.00
CA GLN A 95 -5.25 -13.46 12.76
C GLN A 95 -4.90 -12.27 11.87
N TYR A 96 -4.34 -12.52 10.69
CA TYR A 96 -3.92 -11.51 9.73
C TYR A 96 -4.47 -11.78 8.35
N LEU A 97 -4.78 -10.71 7.64
CA LEU A 97 -5.20 -10.72 6.25
C LEU A 97 -4.07 -10.18 5.38
N TYR A 98 -3.84 -10.84 4.25
CA TYR A 98 -2.71 -10.54 3.37
C TYR A 98 -3.16 -10.22 1.95
N VAL A 99 -2.54 -9.20 1.36
CA VAL A 99 -2.62 -8.89 -0.06
C VAL A 99 -1.20 -8.72 -0.59
N ARG A 100 -0.86 -9.42 -1.68
CA ARG A 100 0.44 -9.36 -2.34
C ARG A 100 0.28 -9.20 -3.85
N GLY A 101 1.22 -8.50 -4.48
CA GLY A 101 1.25 -8.38 -5.94
C GLY A 101 2.22 -7.32 -6.44
N CYS A 102 2.15 -7.00 -7.73
CA CYS A 102 2.90 -5.89 -8.31
C CYS A 102 2.35 -4.57 -7.75
N GLN A 103 3.22 -3.64 -7.36
CA GLN A 103 2.77 -2.33 -6.87
C GLN A 103 1.88 -1.62 -7.89
N SER A 104 2.34 -1.55 -9.15
CA SER A 104 1.62 -0.91 -10.25
C SER A 104 0.22 -1.51 -10.46
N THR A 105 0.09 -2.83 -10.38
CA THR A 105 -1.22 -3.49 -10.50
C THR A 105 -2.12 -3.17 -9.31
N LEU A 106 -1.62 -3.28 -8.08
CA LEU A 106 -2.42 -3.07 -6.88
C LEU A 106 -2.90 -1.62 -6.75
N THR A 107 -2.05 -0.64 -7.05
CA THR A 107 -2.35 0.79 -6.88
C THR A 107 -2.85 1.49 -8.14
N PHE A 108 -3.18 0.74 -9.21
CA PHE A 108 -3.63 1.32 -10.48
C PHE A 108 -2.60 2.30 -11.08
N ASN A 109 -1.35 1.83 -11.17
CA ASN A 109 -0.19 2.51 -11.73
C ASN A 109 0.22 3.81 -11.00
N VAL A 110 -0.16 3.97 -9.73
CA VAL A 110 0.40 5.03 -8.90
C VAL A 110 1.86 4.68 -8.59
N GLU A 111 2.77 5.51 -9.11
CA GLU A 111 4.20 5.38 -8.89
C GLU A 111 4.56 5.79 -7.45
N PRO A 112 5.22 4.91 -6.67
CA PRO A 112 5.64 5.25 -5.32
C PRO A 112 6.73 6.35 -5.36
N SER A 113 6.75 7.23 -4.35
CA SER A 113 7.84 8.21 -4.20
C SER A 113 9.08 7.60 -3.51
N VAL A 114 9.13 6.27 -3.39
CA VAL A 114 10.24 5.49 -2.82
C VAL A 114 11.23 5.18 -3.93
N THR A 115 12.49 5.49 -3.69
CA THR A 115 13.62 5.24 -4.58
C THR A 115 14.44 4.05 -4.09
N ASP A 116 15.33 3.52 -4.93
CA ASP A 116 16.18 2.38 -4.55
C ASP A 116 17.13 2.73 -3.38
N SER A 117 17.44 4.01 -3.16
CA SER A 117 18.21 4.48 -2.00
C SER A 117 17.42 4.52 -0.69
N ASP A 118 16.10 4.48 -0.75
CA ASP A 118 15.23 4.43 0.44
C ASP A 118 15.06 2.99 0.95
N LEU A 119 15.47 2.00 0.15
CA LEU A 119 15.40 0.59 0.51
C LEU A 119 16.54 0.22 1.47
N ASP A 120 16.24 -0.71 2.36
CA ASP A 120 17.22 -1.25 3.28
C ASP A 120 18.20 -2.26 2.64
N SER A 121 19.07 -2.84 3.48
CA SER A 121 20.03 -3.85 3.04
C SER A 121 19.40 -5.14 2.49
N LEU A 122 18.10 -5.34 2.69
CA LEU A 122 17.30 -6.44 2.14
C LEU A 122 16.46 -6.00 0.92
N ASN A 123 16.71 -4.80 0.39
CA ASN A 123 15.99 -4.14 -0.69
C ASN A 123 14.51 -3.91 -0.37
N GLN A 124 14.19 -3.52 0.86
CA GLN A 124 12.82 -3.33 1.33
C GLN A 124 12.58 -1.96 1.95
N TYR A 125 11.34 -1.50 1.84
CA TYR A 125 10.82 -0.32 2.50
C TYR A 125 9.46 -0.68 3.09
N CYS A 126 9.16 -0.27 4.32
CA CYS A 126 7.83 -0.49 4.88
C CYS A 126 7.36 0.58 5.83
N GLU A 127 6.04 0.71 5.89
CA GLU A 127 5.28 1.60 6.75
C GLU A 127 4.42 0.77 7.68
N TYR A 128 4.32 1.21 8.95
CA TYR A 128 3.68 0.46 10.02
C TYR A 128 2.81 1.36 10.89
N ASP A 129 1.59 0.93 11.17
CA ASP A 129 0.66 1.58 12.09
C ASP A 129 0.14 0.56 13.11
N SER A 130 0.43 0.77 14.40
CA SER A 130 0.02 -0.13 15.48
C SER A 130 -1.42 0.08 15.95
N SER A 131 -2.04 1.18 15.54
CA SER A 131 -3.34 1.61 16.05
C SER A 131 -4.23 2.10 14.92
N PHE A 132 -4.19 1.40 13.78
CA PHE A 132 -4.99 1.74 12.63
C PHE A 132 -6.47 1.53 12.95
N TYR A 133 -7.28 2.56 12.73
CA TYR A 133 -8.70 2.51 13.04
C TYR A 133 -9.49 1.67 12.02
N ALA A 134 -10.20 0.67 12.54
CA ALA A 134 -11.05 -0.26 11.80
C ALA A 134 -12.37 -0.52 12.54
N PHE A 135 -13.26 -1.27 11.90
CA PHE A 135 -14.49 -1.78 12.49
C PHE A 135 -14.52 -3.29 12.37
N LYS A 136 -15.07 -3.94 13.40
CA LYS A 136 -15.46 -5.34 13.36
C LYS A 136 -16.69 -5.55 12.48
N SER A 137 -16.98 -6.80 12.14
CA SER A 137 -18.17 -7.20 11.40
C SER A 137 -19.49 -6.82 12.10
N ASP A 138 -19.47 -6.70 13.44
CA ASP A 138 -20.60 -6.24 14.26
C ASP A 138 -20.75 -4.70 14.32
N GLY A 139 -19.86 -3.95 13.66
CA GLY A 139 -19.85 -2.49 13.65
C GLY A 139 -19.14 -1.84 14.83
N ASN A 140 -18.57 -2.60 15.77
CA ASN A 140 -17.81 -2.02 16.86
C ASN A 140 -16.43 -1.54 16.39
N PRO A 141 -16.00 -0.34 16.82
CA PRO A 141 -14.68 0.18 16.45
C PRO A 141 -13.56 -0.58 17.17
N ILE A 142 -12.44 -0.78 16.47
CA ILE A 142 -11.23 -1.42 17.00
C ILE A 142 -9.98 -0.78 16.40
N SER A 143 -8.86 -0.88 17.11
CA SER A 143 -7.54 -0.55 16.58
C SER A 143 -6.84 -1.84 16.17
N VAL A 144 -6.36 -1.88 14.93
CA VAL A 144 -5.65 -3.03 14.35
C VAL A 144 -4.22 -2.67 13.97
N GLU A 145 -3.34 -3.66 13.95
CA GLU A 145 -2.01 -3.51 13.38
C GLU A 145 -2.10 -3.55 11.85
N TYR A 146 -1.37 -2.68 11.18
CA TYR A 146 -1.27 -2.63 9.72
C TYR A 146 0.21 -2.48 9.38
N ILE A 147 0.72 -3.28 8.44
CA ILE A 147 1.98 -3.04 7.72
C ILE A 147 1.78 -3.03 6.20
N ALA A 148 2.45 -2.11 5.51
CA ALA A 148 2.59 -2.10 4.05
C ALA A 148 4.08 -2.08 3.68
N SER A 149 4.52 -2.95 2.78
CA SER A 149 5.90 -3.01 2.32
C SER A 149 6.03 -2.96 0.80
N LEU A 150 7.07 -2.28 0.34
CA LEU A 150 7.64 -2.38 -1.00
C LEU A 150 8.96 -3.13 -0.93
N CYS A 151 9.29 -3.86 -1.98
CA CYS A 151 10.60 -4.44 -2.13
C CYS A 151 10.95 -4.72 -3.58
N LEU A 152 12.25 -4.84 -3.86
CA LEU A 152 12.77 -5.27 -5.16
C LEU A 152 13.14 -6.76 -5.11
N THR A 153 12.48 -7.60 -5.91
CA THR A 153 12.97 -8.97 -6.16
C THR A 153 13.86 -9.03 -7.40
N THR A 154 15.14 -9.33 -7.24
CA THR A 154 15.91 -9.90 -8.35
C THR A 154 15.78 -11.42 -8.29
N ILE A 155 15.23 -12.04 -9.33
CA ILE A 155 15.38 -13.49 -9.51
C ILE A 155 16.87 -13.76 -9.64
N THR A 156 17.48 -14.41 -8.65
CA THR A 156 18.68 -15.18 -8.91
C THR A 156 18.22 -16.51 -9.52
N SER A 157 18.88 -16.93 -10.59
CA SER A 157 18.50 -18.05 -11.46
C SER A 157 18.46 -19.45 -10.80
N ASP A 158 18.51 -19.53 -9.47
CA ASP A 158 18.28 -20.76 -8.74
C ASP A 158 16.82 -20.78 -8.29
N GLU A 159 16.00 -21.57 -8.99
CA GLU A 159 14.57 -21.83 -8.73
C GLU A 159 14.26 -22.27 -7.28
N LYS A 160 15.28 -22.48 -6.45
CA LYS A 160 15.19 -22.88 -5.04
C LYS A 160 15.30 -21.71 -4.04
N ASN A 161 15.66 -20.49 -4.46
CA ASN A 161 15.91 -19.35 -3.56
C ASN A 161 15.20 -18.07 -4.04
N ILE A 162 13.87 -18.09 -4.08
CA ILE A 162 13.07 -16.87 -4.23
C ILE A 162 13.16 -16.05 -2.92
N GLU A 163 14.16 -15.19 -2.77
CA GLU A 163 14.32 -14.24 -1.65
C GLU A 163 14.68 -12.85 -2.17
N PRO A 164 14.26 -11.70 -1.56
CA PRO A 164 13.93 -11.45 -0.14
C PRO A 164 12.52 -10.86 0.14
N CYS A 165 11.75 -10.48 -0.89
CA CYS A 165 10.42 -9.85 -0.75
C CYS A 165 9.37 -10.69 -0.01
N ASN A 166 9.61 -11.99 0.11
CA ASN A 166 8.66 -12.96 0.65
C ASN A 166 8.94 -13.35 2.10
N ARG A 167 10.10 -12.99 2.67
CA ARG A 167 10.52 -13.39 4.03
C ARG A 167 10.02 -12.50 5.16
N PHE A 168 9.67 -11.24 4.87
CA PHE A 168 9.33 -10.27 5.92
C PHE A 168 8.08 -10.61 6.73
N LEU A 169 7.27 -11.59 6.32
CA LEU A 169 6.06 -12.03 7.04
C LEU A 169 6.07 -13.54 7.31
N GLY A 170 7.21 -14.19 7.09
CA GLY A 170 7.32 -15.64 7.13
C GLY A 170 8.77 -16.11 7.19
N THR A 171 9.33 -16.17 8.40
CA THR A 171 10.52 -16.98 8.67
C THR A 171 10.21 -18.02 9.73
N GLY A 172 9.83 -19.22 9.29
CA GLY A 172 9.80 -20.44 10.11
C GLY A 172 8.61 -20.56 11.07
N ASP A 173 7.77 -21.57 10.85
CA ASP A 173 6.87 -22.28 11.79
C ASP A 173 6.03 -21.50 12.82
N ALA A 174 6.02 -20.18 12.80
CA ALA A 174 5.23 -19.33 13.66
C ALA A 174 4.58 -18.23 12.84
N GLU A 175 3.27 -18.08 13.05
CA GLU A 175 2.47 -16.90 12.78
C GLU A 175 3.11 -15.69 13.50
N HIS A 176 4.19 -15.13 12.94
CA HIS A 176 4.81 -13.97 13.54
C HIS A 176 3.83 -12.81 13.49
N ALA A 177 3.56 -12.23 14.67
CA ALA A 177 2.69 -11.07 14.77
C ALA A 177 3.29 -9.89 13.98
N ILE A 178 2.44 -9.07 13.33
CA ILE A 178 2.89 -7.85 12.62
C ILE A 178 3.76 -6.98 13.56
N SER A 179 3.43 -6.94 14.85
CA SER A 179 4.25 -6.32 15.92
C SER A 179 5.75 -6.69 15.91
N GLN A 180 6.12 -7.91 15.51
CA GLN A 180 7.51 -8.36 15.46
C GLN A 180 8.28 -7.80 14.24
N LEU A 181 7.55 -7.30 13.24
CA LEU A 181 8.07 -6.70 12.01
C LEU A 181 8.32 -5.20 12.16
N ARG A 182 7.82 -4.61 13.26
CA ARG A 182 8.08 -3.23 13.65
C ARG A 182 9.58 -2.93 13.74
N GLY A 183 10.38 -3.90 14.19
CA GLY A 183 11.82 -3.74 14.38
C GLY A 183 12.65 -3.77 13.08
N SER A 184 12.08 -4.31 11.99
CA SER A 184 12.74 -4.43 10.69
C SER A 184 12.26 -3.40 9.66
N CYS A 185 11.24 -2.58 9.97
CA CYS A 185 10.80 -1.51 9.08
C CYS A 185 11.73 -0.28 9.12
N ASN A 186 12.49 -0.11 8.04
CA ASN A 186 13.57 0.87 7.96
C ASN A 186 13.18 2.30 7.57
N ALA A 187 11.90 2.63 7.38
CA ALA A 187 11.57 4.00 7.02
C ALA A 187 10.19 4.42 7.54
N LEU A 188 10.18 4.96 8.76
CA LEU A 188 9.38 6.15 8.95
C LEU A 188 9.95 7.18 7.97
N ARG A 189 9.21 7.51 6.90
CA ARG A 189 9.32 8.87 6.33
C ARG A 189 9.50 9.81 7.50
N SER A 190 10.44 10.76 7.38
CA SER A 190 10.84 11.69 8.45
C SER A 190 9.68 11.86 9.43
N LYS A 191 9.88 11.59 10.73
CA LYS A 191 8.91 11.76 11.85
C LYS A 191 8.39 13.21 11.98
N LYS A 192 8.13 13.85 10.85
CA LYS A 192 7.47 15.11 10.68
C LYS A 192 6.01 14.77 10.83
N ASN A 193 5.64 14.83 12.09
CA ASN A 193 4.28 14.84 12.57
C ASN A 193 3.59 16.03 11.90
N TYR A 194 2.74 15.75 10.91
CA TYR A 194 1.93 16.77 10.24
C TYR A 194 0.66 16.96 11.04
N ALA A 195 0.33 18.21 11.40
CA ALA A 195 -1.00 18.50 11.94
C ALA A 195 -2.06 18.18 10.87
N CYS A 196 -3.12 17.48 11.22
CA CYS A 196 -4.18 17.00 10.34
C CYS A 196 -5.54 17.36 10.93
N TYR A 197 -6.55 17.58 10.08
CA TYR A 197 -7.92 17.64 10.58
C TYR A 197 -8.35 16.27 11.11
N GLN A 198 -9.12 16.25 12.19
CA GLN A 198 -9.66 15.05 12.81
C GLN A 198 -11.15 15.22 13.08
N CYS A 199 -11.98 14.50 12.34
CA CYS A 199 -13.43 14.63 12.41
C CYS A 199 -14.13 13.42 11.81
N GLU A 200 -15.37 13.21 12.23
CA GLU A 200 -16.29 12.20 11.73
C GLU A 200 -17.68 12.84 11.62
N GLU A 201 -18.08 13.21 10.40
CA GLU A 201 -19.27 14.02 10.17
C GLU A 201 -20.00 13.62 8.88
N GLU A 202 -21.32 13.80 8.85
CA GLU A 202 -22.17 13.67 7.63
C GLU A 202 -22.12 14.97 6.82
N GLU A 203 -20.92 15.39 6.43
CA GLU A 203 -20.70 16.53 5.54
C GLU A 203 -19.55 16.27 4.57
N GLN A 204 -19.55 16.95 3.43
CA GLN A 204 -18.58 16.71 2.36
C GLN A 204 -17.12 16.95 2.80
N ASN A 205 -16.91 17.82 3.79
CA ASN A 205 -15.57 18.25 4.16
C ASN A 205 -15.47 18.90 5.56
N CYS A 206 -15.35 18.08 6.61
CA CYS A 206 -15.14 18.58 7.96
C CYS A 206 -13.71 19.12 8.19
N LYS A 207 -13.59 20.29 8.84
CA LYS A 207 -12.32 20.98 9.14
C LYS A 207 -12.14 21.23 10.64
N LYS A 208 -12.66 20.32 11.46
CA LYS A 208 -12.57 20.38 12.91
C LYS A 208 -11.50 19.41 13.42
N GLY A 209 -11.11 19.58 14.68
CA GLY A 209 -10.12 18.76 15.37
C GLY A 209 -8.69 18.95 14.84
N ASN A 210 -7.73 18.46 15.62
CA ASN A 210 -6.32 18.43 15.26
C ASN A 210 -5.71 17.11 15.74
N ASP A 211 -5.14 16.36 14.80
CA ASP A 211 -4.33 15.17 15.05
C ASP A 211 -3.00 15.35 14.33
N GLY A 212 -1.90 15.35 15.07
CA GLY A 212 -0.56 15.49 14.51
C GLY A 212 0.37 14.36 14.95
N SER A 213 -0.18 13.18 15.19
CA SER A 213 0.58 12.11 15.83
C SER A 213 1.34 11.19 14.87
N GLN A 214 1.06 11.28 13.57
CA GLN A 214 1.52 10.31 12.57
C GLN A 214 2.04 10.95 11.26
N ALA A 215 2.62 10.11 10.39
CA ALA A 215 3.37 10.54 9.20
C ALA A 215 2.51 11.11 8.06
N TYR A 216 1.23 10.74 7.98
CA TYR A 216 0.30 11.14 6.92
C TYR A 216 -0.99 11.67 7.49
N CYS A 217 -1.57 12.68 6.85
CA CYS A 217 -2.98 13.00 7.03
C CYS A 217 -3.83 12.11 6.13
N ILE A 218 -4.87 11.50 6.69
CA ILE A 218 -5.81 10.65 5.98
C ILE A 218 -7.20 11.28 5.94
N LYS A 219 -7.90 11.11 4.82
CA LYS A 219 -9.33 11.36 4.66
C LYS A 219 -9.98 10.14 4.02
N ARG A 220 -10.88 9.47 4.73
CA ARG A 220 -11.79 8.46 4.18
C ARG A 220 -13.15 9.08 3.98
N TYR A 221 -13.87 8.66 2.95
CA TYR A 221 -15.23 9.12 2.73
C TYR A 221 -16.09 8.07 2.05
N MET A 222 -17.40 8.20 2.24
CA MET A 222 -18.44 7.49 1.51
C MET A 222 -19.50 8.50 1.06
N LYS A 223 -19.75 8.55 -0.24
CA LYS A 223 -20.86 9.28 -0.85
C LYS A 223 -21.99 8.29 -1.09
N VAL A 224 -23.19 8.57 -0.59
CA VAL A 224 -24.39 7.74 -0.76
C VAL A 224 -25.45 8.54 -1.52
N GLY A 225 -25.96 7.99 -2.62
CA GLY A 225 -26.86 8.71 -3.52
C GLY A 225 -26.23 10.02 -4.05
N ASP A 226 -27.06 11.04 -4.27
CA ASP A 226 -26.60 12.25 -4.95
C ASP A 226 -25.79 13.20 -4.05
N ASN A 227 -26.12 13.30 -2.76
CA ASN A 227 -25.64 14.40 -1.89
C ASN A 227 -25.28 14.03 -0.44
N LYS A 228 -25.39 12.77 -0.01
CA LYS A 228 -24.99 12.40 1.37
C LYS A 228 -23.52 11.99 1.40
N TYR A 229 -22.76 12.61 2.29
CA TYR A 229 -21.34 12.34 2.46
C TYR A 229 -21.07 11.98 3.90
N TYR A 230 -20.38 10.88 4.13
CA TYR A 230 -19.83 10.48 5.41
C TYR A 230 -18.32 10.60 5.31
N VAL A 231 -17.73 11.48 6.10
CA VAL A 231 -16.29 11.76 6.04
C VAL A 231 -15.66 11.45 7.39
N LYS A 232 -14.52 10.74 7.35
CA LYS A 232 -13.65 10.52 8.50
C LYS A 232 -12.24 11.00 8.18
N LYS A 233 -11.67 11.81 9.06
CA LYS A 233 -10.31 12.36 8.94
C LYS A 233 -9.49 12.08 10.19
N GLY A 234 -8.17 12.02 10.01
CA GLY A 234 -7.19 11.91 11.09
C GLY A 234 -5.79 11.84 10.51
N SER A 235 -4.88 11.24 11.26
CA SER A 235 -3.54 10.87 10.78
C SER A 235 -3.38 9.34 10.70
N THR A 236 -2.32 8.87 10.03
CA THR A 236 -1.89 7.47 9.97
C THR A 236 -0.39 7.38 9.67
N ASN A 237 0.27 6.32 10.12
CA ASN A 237 1.66 6.05 9.75
C ASN A 237 1.79 5.25 8.44
N ILE A 238 0.67 4.96 7.78
CA ILE A 238 0.63 4.14 6.56
C ILE A 238 -0.03 4.84 5.39
N ASN A 239 0.63 4.76 4.26
CA ASN A 239 0.12 5.02 2.93
C ASN A 239 0.51 3.85 2.02
N PRO A 240 -0.42 2.95 1.62
CA PRO A 240 -0.09 1.79 0.78
C PRO A 240 0.32 2.18 -0.65
N TYR A 241 0.18 3.45 -1.03
CA TYR A 241 0.68 3.99 -2.28
C TYR A 241 2.15 4.43 -2.19
N PHE A 242 2.68 4.63 -0.97
CA PHE A 242 4.04 5.11 -0.70
C PHE A 242 4.37 6.44 -1.40
N THR A 243 3.37 7.32 -1.52
CA THR A 243 3.45 8.63 -2.17
C THR A 243 3.30 9.77 -1.17
N GLN A 244 3.67 10.99 -1.53
CA GLN A 244 3.43 12.18 -0.68
C GLN A 244 1.98 12.65 -0.70
N SER A 245 1.27 12.44 -1.80
CA SER A 245 -0.15 12.73 -1.90
C SER A 245 -0.79 11.80 -2.93
N THR A 246 -1.88 11.15 -2.57
CA THR A 246 -2.67 10.32 -3.47
C THR A 246 -4.09 10.24 -2.97
N CYS A 247 -5.03 10.24 -3.91
CA CYS A 247 -6.42 9.96 -3.66
C CYS A 247 -6.85 8.83 -4.57
N PHE A 248 -7.71 7.98 -4.04
CA PHE A 248 -8.36 6.93 -4.79
C PHE A 248 -9.83 6.89 -4.40
N ASP A 249 -10.67 6.55 -5.38
CA ASP A 249 -12.07 6.27 -5.14
C ASP A 249 -12.60 5.17 -6.06
N ASP A 250 -13.60 4.47 -5.54
CA ASP A 250 -14.27 3.35 -6.18
C ASP A 250 -15.77 3.60 -6.15
N ALA A 251 -16.42 3.36 -7.30
CA ALA A 251 -17.86 3.15 -7.31
C ALA A 251 -18.16 1.82 -6.59
N SER A 252 -19.15 1.84 -5.70
CA SER A 252 -19.59 0.68 -4.93
C SER A 252 -21.11 0.68 -4.87
N SER A 253 -21.74 -0.50 -4.92
CA SER A 253 -23.16 -0.60 -4.62
C SER A 253 -23.37 -1.56 -3.45
N TYR A 254 -24.30 -1.21 -2.58
CA TYR A 254 -24.65 -1.99 -1.40
C TYR A 254 -26.07 -2.49 -1.53
N SER A 255 -26.22 -3.80 -1.68
CA SER A 255 -27.54 -4.44 -1.61
C SER A 255 -27.96 -4.56 -0.15
N LEU A 256 -28.96 -3.77 0.27
CA LEU A 256 -29.57 -3.90 1.60
C LEU A 256 -30.59 -5.05 1.64
N SER A 257 -31.13 -5.41 0.48
CA SER A 257 -32.01 -6.56 0.26
C SER A 257 -32.00 -6.95 -1.22
N SER A 258 -32.65 -8.07 -1.56
CA SER A 258 -32.80 -8.53 -2.96
C SER A 258 -33.50 -7.54 -3.91
N PHE A 259 -34.08 -6.45 -3.38
CA PHE A 259 -34.79 -5.43 -4.15
C PHE A 259 -34.34 -4.00 -3.82
N ILE A 260 -33.36 -3.82 -2.91
CA ILE A 260 -32.79 -2.51 -2.58
C ILE A 260 -31.30 -2.56 -2.85
N ASP A 261 -30.87 -1.76 -3.82
CA ASP A 261 -29.47 -1.48 -4.10
C ASP A 261 -29.19 0.00 -3.88
N VAL A 262 -28.15 0.28 -3.10
CA VAL A 262 -27.75 1.63 -2.75
C VAL A 262 -26.45 1.94 -3.46
N GLN A 263 -26.53 2.85 -4.43
CA GLN A 263 -25.38 3.35 -5.16
C GLN A 263 -24.55 4.27 -4.25
N ALA A 264 -23.26 4.00 -4.19
CA ALA A 264 -22.31 4.71 -3.36
C ALA A 264 -20.97 4.89 -4.08
N ARG A 265 -20.16 5.82 -3.57
CA ARG A 265 -18.76 5.98 -3.96
C ARG A 265 -17.94 6.15 -2.71
N LYS A 266 -16.95 5.29 -2.52
CA LYS A 266 -16.05 5.37 -1.37
C LYS A 266 -14.66 5.73 -1.84
N GLY A 267 -13.91 6.40 -0.99
CA GLY A 267 -12.57 6.81 -1.33
C GLY A 267 -11.71 7.11 -0.12
N VAL A 268 -10.41 7.17 -0.39
CA VAL A 268 -9.38 7.44 0.58
C VAL A 268 -8.33 8.35 -0.03
N CYS A 269 -7.90 9.34 0.74
CA CYS A 269 -6.82 10.24 0.39
C CYS A 269 -5.76 10.24 1.48
N PHE A 270 -4.50 10.29 1.05
CA PHE A 270 -3.33 10.48 1.87
C PHE A 270 -2.61 11.74 1.43
N CYS A 271 -2.04 12.47 2.38
CA CYS A 271 -1.16 13.58 2.09
C CYS A 271 -0.15 13.82 3.22
N SER A 272 1.04 14.28 2.86
CA SER A 272 2.13 14.62 3.77
C SER A 272 2.97 15.77 3.22
N ASP A 273 2.37 16.64 2.40
CA ASP A 273 3.02 17.79 1.75
C ASP A 273 2.99 19.05 2.64
N LYS A 274 1.92 19.20 3.44
CA LYS A 274 1.72 20.33 4.36
C LYS A 274 0.78 19.97 5.51
N GLU A 275 0.77 20.80 6.55
CA GLU A 275 -0.21 20.70 7.62
C GLU A 275 -1.64 20.90 7.07
N TYR A 276 -2.58 20.14 7.62
CA TYR A 276 -4.01 20.14 7.31
C TYR A 276 -4.31 19.87 5.82
N CYS A 277 -3.42 19.16 5.13
CA CYS A 277 -3.56 18.81 3.72
C CYS A 277 -4.81 17.95 3.43
N ASN A 278 -5.34 17.23 4.44
CA ASN A 278 -6.59 16.48 4.35
C ASN A 278 -7.85 17.38 4.40
N GLY A 279 -7.69 18.71 4.31
CA GLY A 279 -8.75 19.70 4.29
C GLY A 279 -9.46 19.91 2.95
N GLY A 280 -9.01 19.29 1.86
CA GLY A 280 -9.60 19.49 0.53
C GLY A 280 -10.89 18.70 0.28
N SER A 281 -11.75 19.25 -0.57
CA SER A 281 -12.87 18.55 -1.22
C SER A 281 -12.36 17.76 -2.43
N PHE A 282 -11.37 16.90 -2.24
CA PHE A 282 -10.75 16.13 -3.32
C PHE A 282 -11.70 15.04 -3.83
N PHE A 283 -12.72 15.45 -4.60
CA PHE A 283 -13.51 14.58 -5.48
C PHE A 283 -13.07 14.73 -6.95
N ASP A 284 -12.03 15.53 -7.21
CA ASP A 284 -11.70 16.05 -8.54
C ASP A 284 -10.24 15.79 -8.98
N ASN A 285 -9.61 14.78 -8.37
CA ASN A 285 -8.35 14.22 -8.86
C ASN A 285 -8.54 12.74 -9.20
N SER A 286 -9.61 12.41 -9.92
CA SER A 286 -9.58 11.24 -10.77
C SER A 286 -8.28 11.34 -11.56
N ILE A 287 -7.40 10.37 -11.34
CA ILE A 287 -6.13 10.15 -12.03
C ILE A 287 -6.30 10.70 -13.44
N LYS A 288 -5.72 11.87 -13.72
CA LYS A 288 -5.62 12.35 -15.08
C LYS A 288 -4.70 11.35 -15.75
N SER A 289 -5.31 10.31 -16.31
CA SER A 289 -4.70 9.45 -17.29
C SER A 289 -4.02 10.41 -18.25
N ILE A 290 -2.70 10.32 -18.32
CA ILE A 290 -1.90 11.06 -19.28
C ILE A 290 -2.33 10.51 -20.64
N ILE A 291 -3.42 11.04 -21.19
CA ILE A 291 -3.67 11.01 -22.61
C ILE A 291 -2.58 11.91 -23.15
N ILE A 292 -1.45 11.32 -23.53
CA ILE A 292 -0.49 11.98 -24.41
C ILE A 292 -1.32 12.35 -25.64
N PRO A 293 -1.60 13.63 -25.92
CA PRO A 293 -2.07 13.96 -27.24
C PRO A 293 -0.89 13.63 -28.15
N VAL A 294 -0.97 12.54 -28.90
CA VAL A 294 -0.19 12.37 -30.13
C VAL A 294 -0.74 13.41 -31.09
N THR A 295 -0.41 14.67 -30.84
CA THR A 295 -0.57 15.74 -31.82
C THR A 295 0.39 15.38 -32.94
N THR A 296 -0.20 14.79 -33.95
CA THR A 296 0.37 14.52 -35.26
C THR A 296 1.04 15.80 -35.74
N PHE A 297 2.38 15.83 -35.70
CA PHE A 297 3.17 16.80 -36.44
C PHE A 297 2.98 16.50 -37.93
N ILE A 298 1.90 16.99 -38.52
CA ILE A 298 1.77 17.19 -39.96
C ILE A 298 1.79 18.69 -40.18
N PHE A 299 2.99 19.28 -40.21
CA PHE A 299 3.19 20.56 -40.85
C PHE A 299 4.55 20.57 -41.55
N PHE A 300 4.53 21.05 -42.78
CA PHE A 300 5.62 21.31 -43.73
C PHE A 300 6.05 20.18 -44.65
N SER A 301 5.24 19.94 -45.68
CA SER A 301 5.74 19.67 -47.04
C SER A 301 4.78 20.21 -48.12
N ILE A 302 4.23 21.42 -47.93
CA ILE A 302 3.62 22.20 -49.03
C ILE A 302 3.91 23.69 -48.81
N ILE A 303 5.19 24.08 -48.81
CA ILE A 303 5.66 25.37 -49.35
C ILE A 303 7.12 25.13 -49.76
N LEU A 304 7.46 25.48 -51.01
CA LEU A 304 8.74 25.37 -51.72
C LEU A 304 9.01 24.04 -52.45
N SER A 305 8.44 23.88 -53.65
CA SER A 305 9.17 23.90 -54.94
C SER A 305 8.18 23.64 -56.07
#